data_AF-A0AB33F9Z5-F1
#
_entry.id   AF-A0AB33F9Z5-F1
#
_cell.length_a   1.000
_cell.length_b   1.000
_cell.length_c   1.000
_cell.angle_alpha   90.00
_cell.angle_beta   90.00
_cell.angle_gamma   90.00
#
_symmetry.space_group_name_H-M   'P 1'
#
loop_
_entity.id
_entity.type
_entity.pdbx_description
1 polymer ?
#
loop_
_entity_poly.entity_id
_entity_poly.type
_entity_poly.pdbx_seq_one_letter_code
_entity_poly.pdbx_strand_id
1 'polypeptide(L)'
;MARTDPQINLRIPTELKDRVATAASESGRSTNAEIVHRLNWSLSSDLTKEMRQEVAVAGLREAAREALEYWEMKNRDASSEAGLERAMFELDHWESQLRKLDKDR
;
A
#
# COMPACT_ATOMS: atom_id res chain seq x y z
N MET A 1 17.41 11.39 -3.04
CA MET A 1 16.75 10.84 -1.84
C MET A 1 17.31 9.45 -1.60
N ALA A 2 17.94 9.23 -0.45
CA ALA A 2 18.60 7.96 -0.13
C ALA A 2 17.55 6.87 0.12
N ARG A 3 17.70 5.69 -0.49
CA ARG A 3 16.91 4.51 -0.11
C ARG A 3 17.26 4.19 1.35
N THR A 4 16.27 4.29 2.23
CA THR A 4 16.38 4.02 3.66
C THR A 4 16.24 2.54 4.02
N ASP A 5 15.96 1.68 3.04
CA ASP A 5 15.82 0.24 3.28
C ASP A 5 17.16 -0.46 3.57
N PRO A 6 17.27 -1.22 4.67
CA PRO A 6 18.47 -1.96 4.98
C PRO A 6 18.72 -3.06 3.93
N GLN A 7 19.89 -3.03 3.30
CA GLN A 7 20.32 -4.11 2.40
C GLN A 7 20.86 -5.28 3.22
N ILE A 8 20.24 -6.44 3.08
CA ILE A 8 20.68 -7.68 3.74
C ILE A 8 21.31 -8.64 2.73
N ASN A 9 22.41 -9.27 3.13
CA ASN A 9 23.03 -10.36 2.36
C ASN A 9 22.38 -11.69 2.75
N LEU A 10 21.37 -12.10 1.98
CA LEU A 10 20.63 -13.34 2.22
C LEU A 10 21.43 -14.57 1.72
N ARG A 11 21.72 -15.52 2.62
CA ARG A 11 22.32 -16.82 2.28
C ARG A 11 21.24 -17.89 2.26
N ILE A 12 21.04 -18.54 1.12
CA ILE A 12 20.04 -19.58 0.90
C ILE A 12 20.64 -20.74 0.09
N PRO A 13 20.08 -21.96 0.22
CA PRO A 13 20.44 -23.08 -0.64
C PRO A 13 20.22 -22.77 -2.12
N THR A 14 21.09 -23.29 -2.99
CA THR A 14 21.01 -23.08 -4.45
C THR A 14 19.66 -23.49 -5.02
N GLU A 15 19.14 -24.63 -4.59
CA GLU A 15 17.82 -25.14 -5.00
C GLU A 15 16.70 -24.16 -4.71
N LEU A 16 16.75 -23.46 -3.56
CA LEU A 16 15.74 -22.48 -3.18
C LEU A 16 15.87 -21.22 -4.03
N LYS A 17 17.10 -20.78 -4.30
CA LYS A 17 17.38 -19.63 -5.18
C LYS A 17 16.81 -19.87 -6.57
N ASP A 18 17.04 -21.05 -7.14
CA ASP A 18 16.58 -21.40 -8.48
C ASP A 18 15.04 -21.42 -8.55
N ARG A 19 14.39 -22.03 -7.55
CA ARG A 19 12.92 -22.02 -7.44
C ARG A 19 12.34 -20.61 -7.38
N VAL A 20 12.97 -19.70 -6.63
CA VAL A 20 12.55 -18.30 -6.54
C VAL A 20 12.77 -17.57 -7.87
N ALA A 21 13.86 -17.86 -8.59
CA ALA A 21 14.11 -17.28 -9.90
C ALA A 21 13.06 -17.72 -10.94
N THR A 22 12.69 -19.01 -10.95
CA THR A 22 11.61 -19.53 -11.80
C THR A 22 10.28 -18.85 -11.47
N ALA A 23 9.91 -18.80 -10.19
CA ALA A 23 8.66 -18.15 -9.77
C ALA A 23 8.62 -16.64 -10.08
N ALA A 24 9.76 -15.96 -9.98
CA ALA A 24 9.88 -14.56 -10.36
C ALA A 24 9.63 -14.38 -11.88
N SER A 25 10.20 -15.27 -12.71
CA SER A 25 9.95 -15.29 -14.15
C SER A 25 8.47 -15.53 -14.50
N GLU A 26 7.84 -16.50 -13.83
CA GLU A 26 6.42 -16.82 -14.05
C GLU A 26 5.47 -15.69 -13.62
N SER A 27 5.83 -14.97 -12.56
CA SER A 27 5.05 -13.86 -12.03
C SER A 27 5.36 -12.50 -12.66
N GLY A 28 6.35 -12.44 -13.57
CA GLY A 28 6.80 -11.18 -14.19
C GLY A 28 7.50 -10.23 -13.22
N ARG A 29 8.04 -10.74 -12.10
CA ARG A 29 8.75 -9.96 -11.07
C ARG A 29 10.25 -10.15 -11.18
N SER A 30 11.02 -9.20 -10.64
CA SER A 30 12.44 -9.46 -10.38
C SER A 30 12.58 -10.48 -9.25
N THR A 31 13.69 -11.21 -9.20
CA THR A 31 13.96 -12.17 -8.12
C THR A 31 13.85 -11.52 -6.74
N ASN A 32 14.35 -10.29 -6.58
CA ASN A 32 14.23 -9.55 -5.33
C ASN A 32 12.78 -9.18 -4.99
N ALA A 33 11.99 -8.75 -5.99
CA ALA A 33 10.58 -8.43 -5.79
C ALA A 33 9.76 -9.66 -5.41
N GLU A 34 10.07 -10.83 -5.98
CA GLU A 34 9.41 -12.10 -5.62
C GLU A 34 9.79 -12.56 -4.21
N ILE A 35 11.05 -12.39 -3.79
CA ILE A 35 11.48 -12.65 -2.40
C ILE A 35 10.68 -11.78 -1.43
N VAL A 36 10.63 -10.46 -1.68
CA VAL A 36 9.87 -9.52 -0.84
C VAL A 36 8.39 -9.89 -0.82
N HIS A 37 7.79 -10.19 -1.97
CA HIS A 37 6.39 -10.58 -2.07
C HIS A 37 6.08 -11.84 -1.24
N ARG A 38 6.90 -12.89 -1.36
CA ARG A 38 6.73 -14.14 -0.61
C ARG A 38 6.94 -13.97 0.87
N LEU A 39 7.97 -13.22 1.29
CA LEU A 39 8.21 -12.90 2.69
C LEU A 39 7.04 -12.10 3.27
N ASN A 40 6.60 -11.06 2.55
CA ASN A 40 5.47 -10.27 2.99
C ASN A 40 4.22 -11.15 3.09
N TRP A 41 3.95 -12.00 2.10
CA TRP A 41 2.81 -12.92 2.14
C TRP A 41 2.89 -13.92 3.31
N SER A 42 4.07 -14.53 3.54
CA SER A 42 4.26 -15.49 4.64
C SER A 42 4.20 -14.85 6.03
N LEU A 43 4.57 -13.57 6.13
CA LEU A 43 4.49 -12.81 7.38
C LEU A 43 3.15 -12.06 7.49
N SER A 44 2.39 -11.93 6.39
CA SER A 44 1.07 -11.30 6.37
C SER A 44 0.00 -12.16 7.04
N SER A 45 0.23 -13.48 7.13
CA SER A 45 -0.59 -14.37 7.96
C SER A 45 -0.46 -14.09 9.46
N ASP A 46 0.60 -13.40 9.89
CA ASP A 46 0.79 -12.94 11.28
C ASP A 46 0.28 -11.50 11.50
N LEU A 47 -0.20 -10.82 10.46
CA LEU A 47 -0.81 -9.51 10.64
C LEU A 47 -2.10 -9.67 11.44
N THR A 48 -2.20 -8.95 12.55
CA THR A 48 -3.46 -8.89 13.27
C THR A 48 -4.51 -8.19 12.40
N LYS A 49 -5.79 -8.31 12.77
CA LYS A 49 -6.88 -7.65 12.04
C LYS A 49 -6.61 -6.14 11.93
N GLU A 50 -6.07 -5.55 12.98
CA GLU A 50 -5.74 -4.14 13.12
C GLU A 50 -4.63 -3.72 12.14
N MET A 51 -3.57 -4.53 12.01
CA MET A 51 -2.51 -4.24 11.04
C MET A 51 -3.00 -4.35 9.59
N ARG A 52 -3.89 -5.30 9.28
CA ARG A 52 -4.54 -5.38 7.96
C ARG A 52 -5.41 -4.17 7.68
N GLN A 53 -6.16 -3.69 8.67
CA GLN A 53 -6.96 -2.47 8.57
C GLN A 53 -6.08 -1.25 8.34
N GLU A 54 -4.97 -1.10 9.05
CA GLU A 54 -4.03 0.01 8.85
C GLU A 54 -3.43 0.02 7.44
N VAL A 55 -2.99 -1.13 6.93
CA VAL A 55 -2.46 -1.25 5.56
C VAL A 55 -3.52 -0.91 4.52
N ALA A 56 -4.76 -1.36 4.71
CA ALA A 56 -5.87 -1.04 3.82
C ALA A 56 -6.20 0.46 3.83
N VAL A 57 -6.25 1.09 5.00
CA VAL A 57 -6.49 2.54 5.15
C VAL A 57 -5.35 3.35 4.53
N ALA A 58 -4.09 2.94 4.73
CA ALA A 58 -2.95 3.58 4.11
C ALA A 58 -3.01 3.54 2.57
N GLY A 59 -3.38 2.38 2.00
CA GLY A 59 -3.57 2.23 0.55
C GLY A 59 -4.71 3.10 0.01
N LEU A 60 -5.84 3.17 0.71
CA LEU A 60 -6.96 4.04 0.33
C LEU A 60 -6.59 5.52 0.37
N ARG A 61 -5.81 5.95 1.37
CA ARG A 61 -5.33 7.34 1.49
C ARG A 61 -4.40 7.72 0.35
N GLU A 62 -3.48 6.82 -0.03
CA GLU A 62 -2.57 7.10 -1.15
C GLU A 62 -3.33 7.18 -2.48
N ALA A 63 -4.26 6.24 -2.73
CA ALA A 63 -5.10 6.27 -3.92
C ALA A 63 -5.97 7.54 -4.00
N ALA A 64 -6.50 8.00 -2.86
CA ALA A 64 -7.25 9.25 -2.79
C ALA A 64 -6.38 10.47 -3.10
N ARG A 65 -5.12 10.48 -2.61
CA ARG A 65 -4.15 11.54 -2.92
C ARG A 65 -3.82 11.59 -4.41
N GLU A 66 -3.49 10.45 -5.01
CA GLU A 66 -3.19 10.37 -6.45
C GLU A 66 -4.37 10.83 -7.31
N ALA A 67 -5.60 10.44 -6.93
CA ALA A 67 -6.81 10.87 -7.63
C ALA A 67 -7.05 12.39 -7.53
N LEU A 68 -6.74 12.98 -6.37
CA LEU A 68 -6.84 14.42 -6.15
C LEU A 68 -5.78 15.19 -6.94
N GLU A 69 -4.51 14.74 -6.91
CA GLU A 69 -3.43 15.34 -7.70
C GLU A 69 -3.75 15.28 -9.20
N TYR A 70 -4.30 14.16 -9.68
CA TYR A 70 -4.77 14.03 -11.06
C TYR A 70 -5.88 15.03 -11.40
N TRP A 71 -6.82 15.22 -10.48
CA TRP A 71 -7.93 16.16 -10.65
C TRP A 71 -7.48 17.61 -10.61
N GLU A 72 -6.56 17.98 -9.72
CA GLU A 72 -5.93 19.30 -9.63
C GLU A 72 -5.09 19.63 -10.88
N MET A 73 -4.35 18.65 -11.40
CA MET A 73 -3.62 18.80 -12.65
C MET A 73 -4.57 19.10 -13.82
N LYS A 74 -5.77 18.52 -13.82
CA LYS A 74 -6.79 18.70 -14.86
C LYS A 74 -7.63 19.96 -14.70
N ASN A 75 -7.84 20.46 -13.48
CA ASN A 75 -8.75 21.58 -13.17
C ASN A 75 -8.03 22.82 -12.64
N ARG A 76 -6.96 23.22 -13.31
CA ARG A 76 -6.04 24.30 -12.89
C ARG A 76 -6.65 25.72 -12.71
N ASP A 77 -7.91 25.93 -13.10
CA ASP A 77 -8.59 27.25 -13.06
C ASP A 77 -9.76 27.35 -12.07
N ALA A 78 -10.20 26.25 -11.44
CA ALA A 78 -11.31 26.30 -10.49
C ALA A 78 -10.78 26.28 -9.06
N SER A 79 -10.73 27.47 -8.42
CA SER A 79 -10.47 27.73 -6.99
C SER A 79 -10.35 26.46 -6.13
N SER A 80 -9.11 25.96 -6.04
CA SER A 80 -8.74 24.62 -5.58
C SER A 80 -8.99 24.37 -4.09
N GLU A 81 -9.10 25.45 -3.30
CA GLU A 81 -9.19 25.39 -1.84
C GLU A 81 -10.54 24.82 -1.36
N ALA A 82 -11.65 25.22 -2.00
CA ALA A 82 -12.99 24.74 -1.64
C ALA A 82 -13.24 23.27 -2.05
N GLY A 83 -12.57 22.81 -3.10
CA GLY A 83 -12.65 21.41 -3.54
C GLY A 83 -11.89 20.47 -2.59
N LEU A 84 -10.70 20.90 -2.18
CA LEU A 84 -9.86 20.22 -1.18
C LEU A 84 -10.56 20.12 0.18
N GLU A 85 -11.08 21.23 0.70
CA GLU A 85 -11.80 21.23 1.98
C GLU A 85 -13.00 20.27 1.96
N ARG A 86 -13.72 20.22 0.84
CA ARG A 86 -14.88 19.34 0.70
C ARG A 86 -14.48 17.87 0.58
N ALA A 87 -13.43 17.55 -0.16
CA ALA A 87 -12.91 16.19 -0.27
C ALA A 87 -12.36 15.69 1.09
N MET A 88 -11.65 16.54 1.83
CA MET A 88 -11.15 16.23 3.16
C MET A 88 -12.29 16.01 4.16
N PHE A 89 -13.34 16.85 4.11
CA PHE A 89 -14.52 16.70 4.95
C PHE A 89 -15.26 15.37 4.70
N GLU A 90 -15.42 14.99 3.43
CA GLU A 90 -16.04 13.70 3.08
C GLU A 90 -15.19 12.52 3.57
N LEU A 91 -13.86 12.59 3.43
CA LEU A 91 -12.96 11.55 3.94
C LEU A 91 -13.04 11.39 5.46
N ASP A 92 -13.04 12.49 6.22
CA ASP A 92 -13.19 12.47 7.68
C ASP A 92 -14.56 11.92 8.12
N HIS A 93 -15.61 12.25 7.36
CA HIS A 93 -16.95 11.71 7.58
C HIS A 93 -16.97 10.19 7.37
N TRP A 94 -16.39 9.69 6.27
CA TRP A 94 -16.31 8.25 5.99
C TRP A 94 -15.41 7.51 6.99
N GLU A 95 -14.29 8.09 7.44
CA GLU A 95 -13.47 7.51 8.51
C GLU A 95 -14.28 7.36 9.81
N SER A 96 -15.08 8.39 10.16
CA SER A 96 -15.92 8.37 11.35
C SER A 96 -17.03 7.30 11.28
N GLN A 97 -17.62 7.09 10.10
CA GLN A 97 -18.63 6.04 9.89
C GLN A 97 -18.02 4.63 9.99
N LEU A 98 -16.84 4.42 9.40
CA LEU A 98 -16.14 3.14 9.46
C LEU A 98 -15.73 2.78 10.90
N ARG A 99 -15.28 3.76 11.69
CA ARG A 99 -14.98 3.56 13.12
C ARG A 99 -16.20 3.19 13.97
N LYS A 100 -17.40 3.64 13.59
CA LYS A 100 -18.65 3.24 14.27
C LYS A 100 -19.02 1.80 13.92
N LEU A 101 -18.94 1.45 12.64
CA LEU A 101 -19.20 0.09 12.15
C LEU A 101 -18.29 -0.98 12.78
N ASP A 102 -17.04 -0.65 13.13
CA ASP A 102 -16.12 -1.58 13.80
C ASP A 102 -16.34 -1.68 15.33
N LYS A 103 -17.11 -0.75 15.93
CA LYS A 103 -17.46 -0.78 17.37
C LYS A 103 -18.77 -1.54 17.65
N ASP A 104 -19.65 -1.66 16.67
CA ASP A 104 -20.95 -2.34 16.79
C ASP A 104 -20.89 -3.84 16.44
N ARG A 105 -19.69 -4.44 16.45
CA ARG A 105 -19.45 -5.85 16.08
C ARG A 105 -18.64 -6.58 17.15
#